data_AF-A0A8J7YQT9-F1
#
_entry.id   AF-A0A8J7YQT9-F1
#
_cell.length_a   1.000
_cell.length_b   1.000
_cell.length_c   1.000
_cell.angle_alpha   90.00
_cell.angle_beta   90.00
_cell.angle_gamma   90.00
#
_symmetry.space_group_name_H-M   'P 1'
#
loop_
_entity.id
_entity.type
_entity.pdbx_description
1 polymer ?
#
loop_
_entity_poly.entity_id
_entity_poly.type
_entity_poly.pdbx_seq_one_letter_code
_entity_poly.pdbx_strand_id
1 'polypeptide(L)'
;MPKSTAVAETTNETVPANWRAKLAELGYTLHEAEEFGGGVPRLDKNSLVGVPFVIVDIKRLESDKFGREYFFCHVVTEDGREGYFTDGGVGIPETLNQFIDKTGQLGGLVCRNGLSRSSYDADSESGRPAGVTYYIA
;
A
#
# COMPACT_ATOMS: atom_id res chain seq x y z
N MET A 1 -13.16 22.46 28.84
CA MET A 1 -13.65 22.20 27.47
C MET A 1 -12.46 22.12 26.53
N PRO A 2 -12.12 20.95 25.97
CA PRO A 2 -11.02 20.84 25.02
C PRO A 2 -11.45 21.41 23.66
N LYS A 3 -10.57 22.21 23.05
CA LYS A 3 -10.73 22.74 21.70
C LYS A 3 -10.55 21.60 20.70
N SER A 4 -11.54 21.42 19.83
CA SER A 4 -11.51 20.54 18.67
C SER A 4 -10.40 20.97 17.72
N THR A 5 -9.36 20.17 17.58
CA THR A 5 -8.36 20.33 16.52
C THR A 5 -8.93 19.70 15.26
N ALA A 6 -9.32 20.53 14.30
CA ALA A 6 -9.65 20.07 12.96
C ALA A 6 -8.41 19.45 12.32
N VAL A 7 -8.53 18.20 11.86
CA VAL A 7 -7.51 17.55 11.05
C VAL A 7 -7.65 18.14 9.64
N ALA A 8 -6.62 18.87 9.20
CA ALA A 8 -6.60 19.43 7.86
C ALA A 8 -6.48 18.29 6.83
N GLU A 9 -7.38 18.27 5.86
CA GLU A 9 -7.25 17.46 4.65
C GLU A 9 -6.09 18.02 3.82
N THR A 10 -5.04 17.23 3.64
CA THR A 10 -3.90 17.58 2.78
C THR A 10 -4.33 17.45 1.32
N THR A 11 -4.94 18.51 0.78
CA THR A 11 -5.09 18.68 -0.67
C THR A 11 -3.73 18.90 -1.30
N ASN A 12 -3.47 18.31 -2.47
CA ASN A 12 -2.26 18.51 -3.28
C ASN A 12 -1.81 19.98 -3.30
N GLU A 13 -0.85 20.33 -2.42
CA GLU A 13 -0.29 21.67 -2.34
C GLU A 13 0.73 21.84 -3.45
N THR A 14 0.39 22.66 -4.45
CA THR A 14 1.36 23.31 -5.33
C THR A 14 2.46 23.95 -4.51
N VAL A 15 3.73 23.73 -4.90
CA VAL A 15 4.90 24.34 -4.24
C VAL A 15 4.67 25.85 -4.07
N PRO A 16 4.73 26.38 -2.82
CA PRO A 16 4.58 27.80 -2.57
C PRO A 16 5.53 28.66 -3.42
N ALA A 17 4.99 29.66 -4.13
CA ALA A 17 5.74 30.47 -5.09
C ALA A 17 6.98 31.18 -4.49
N ASN A 18 6.96 31.46 -3.18
CA ASN A 18 8.08 32.06 -2.45
C ASN A 18 9.30 31.12 -2.32
N TRP A 19 9.11 29.80 -2.40
CA TRP A 19 10.21 28.84 -2.29
C TRP A 19 11.00 28.74 -3.59
N ARG A 20 10.30 28.79 -4.73
CA ARG A 20 10.94 28.79 -6.06
C ARG A 20 11.89 29.97 -6.23
N ALA A 21 11.44 31.17 -5.88
CA ALA A 21 12.27 32.37 -5.95
C ALA A 21 13.49 32.27 -5.02
N LYS A 22 13.30 31.80 -3.79
CA LYS A 22 14.39 31.72 -2.80
C LYS A 22 15.45 30.68 -3.16
N LEU A 23 15.04 29.53 -3.69
CA LEU A 23 15.96 28.45 -4.08
C LEU A 23 16.77 28.82 -5.33
N ALA A 24 16.16 29.55 -6.27
CA ALA A 24 16.87 30.07 -7.44
C ALA A 24 17.96 31.10 -7.06
N GLU A 25 17.69 32.02 -6.13
CA GLU A 25 18.70 32.96 -5.60
C GLU A 25 19.91 32.25 -4.97
N LEU A 26 19.67 31.09 -4.36
CA LEU A 26 20.68 30.28 -3.70
C LEU A 26 21.40 29.31 -4.67
N GLY A 27 21.08 29.35 -5.97
CA GLY A 27 21.71 28.50 -6.99
C GLY A 27 21.20 27.06 -7.01
N TYR A 28 20.09 26.76 -6.33
CA TYR A 28 19.47 25.44 -6.36
C TYR A 28 18.46 25.34 -7.51
N THR A 29 18.51 24.22 -8.24
CA THR A 29 17.46 23.83 -9.19
C THR A 29 16.40 23.03 -8.45
N LEU A 30 15.17 23.51 -8.44
CA LEU A 30 14.05 22.78 -7.85
C LEU A 30 13.60 21.67 -8.82
N HIS A 31 13.70 20.43 -8.39
CA HIS A 31 13.09 19.28 -9.07
C HIS A 31 11.82 18.89 -8.30
N GLU A 32 10.67 18.95 -8.97
CA GLU A 32 9.45 18.34 -8.45
C GLU A 32 9.57 16.84 -8.74
N ALA A 33 9.75 16.03 -7.70
CA ALA A 33 9.52 14.61 -7.82
C ALA A 33 8.08 14.35 -7.38
N GLU A 34 7.24 13.81 -8.27
CA GLU A 34 5.94 13.26 -7.88
C GLU A 34 6.10 12.14 -6.83
N GLU A 35 7.27 11.50 -6.79
CA GLU A 35 7.55 10.35 -5.93
C GLU A 35 8.78 10.59 -5.03
N PHE A 36 8.63 11.39 -3.97
CA PHE A 36 9.47 11.20 -2.79
C PHE A 36 8.83 10.11 -1.91
N GLY A 37 9.01 8.86 -2.34
CA GLY A 37 8.60 7.66 -1.63
C GLY A 37 8.99 6.39 -2.41
N GLY A 38 10.12 5.77 -2.08
CA GLY A 38 10.53 4.44 -2.57
C GLY A 38 10.83 4.25 -4.06
N GLY A 39 10.35 5.12 -4.95
CA GLY A 39 10.55 5.03 -6.41
C GLY A 39 9.75 3.92 -7.10
N VAL A 40 8.71 3.39 -6.44
CA VAL A 40 7.86 2.33 -6.98
C VAL A 40 6.39 2.72 -6.84
N PRO A 41 5.57 2.64 -7.90
CA PRO A 41 4.20 3.12 -7.87
C PRO A 41 3.29 2.19 -7.05
N ARG A 42 2.21 2.75 -6.49
CA ARG A 42 1.18 1.93 -5.84
C ARG A 42 0.31 1.24 -6.89
N LEU A 43 0.18 -0.08 -6.79
CA LEU A 43 -0.72 -0.88 -7.61
C LEU A 43 -2.07 -1.07 -6.90
N ASP A 44 -3.17 -1.03 -7.66
CA ASP A 44 -4.46 -1.52 -7.18
C ASP A 44 -4.41 -3.05 -7.07
N LYS A 45 -4.83 -3.60 -5.93
CA LYS A 45 -4.90 -5.05 -5.71
C LYS A 45 -5.81 -5.74 -6.74
N ASN A 46 -6.85 -5.08 -7.25
CA ASN A 46 -7.66 -5.64 -8.33
C ASN A 46 -6.83 -5.90 -9.60
N SER A 47 -5.83 -5.07 -9.90
CA SER A 47 -4.97 -5.23 -11.08
C SER A 47 -3.97 -6.39 -10.98
N LEU A 48 -3.90 -7.04 -9.81
CA LEU A 48 -3.07 -8.21 -9.51
C LEU A 48 -3.91 -9.49 -9.42
N VAL A 49 -5.24 -9.42 -9.58
CA VAL A 49 -6.11 -10.60 -9.55
C VAL A 49 -5.87 -11.46 -10.79
N GLY A 50 -5.50 -12.72 -10.59
CA GLY A 50 -5.19 -13.65 -11.68
C GLY A 50 -3.89 -13.32 -12.44
N VAL A 51 -3.08 -12.38 -11.96
CA VAL A 51 -1.82 -12.00 -12.62
C VAL A 51 -0.64 -12.57 -11.83
N PRO A 52 0.20 -13.43 -12.42
CA PRO A 52 1.39 -13.94 -11.75
C PRO A 52 2.36 -12.81 -11.34
N PHE A 53 2.86 -12.87 -10.11
CA PHE A 53 3.89 -11.94 -9.62
C PHE A 53 4.80 -12.57 -8.57
N VAL A 54 5.91 -11.90 -8.28
CA VAL A 54 6.80 -12.21 -7.16
C VAL A 54 6.74 -11.06 -6.16
N ILE A 55 6.59 -11.39 -4.88
CA ILE A 55 6.78 -10.41 -3.80
C ILE A 55 8.27 -10.36 -3.49
N VAL A 56 8.91 -9.24 -3.82
CA VAL A 56 10.36 -9.06 -3.69
C VAL A 56 10.76 -8.52 -2.31
N ASP A 57 9.87 -7.79 -1.64
CA ASP A 57 10.08 -7.26 -0.29
C ASP A 57 8.76 -7.18 0.49
N ILE A 58 8.81 -7.51 1.77
CA ILE A 58 7.69 -7.54 2.70
C ILE A 58 8.07 -6.74 3.95
N LYS A 59 7.25 -5.74 4.29
CA LYS A 59 7.40 -4.99 5.56
C LYS A 59 6.13 -5.10 6.38
N ARG A 60 6.30 -5.41 7.67
CA ARG A 60 5.27 -5.29 8.70
C ARG A 60 5.30 -3.86 9.23
N LEU A 61 4.17 -3.18 9.15
CA LEU A 61 4.02 -1.79 9.54
C LEU A 61 2.83 -1.66 10.48
N GLU A 62 2.92 -0.75 11.45
CA GLU A 62 1.81 -0.44 12.33
C GLU A 62 1.09 0.82 11.83
N SER A 63 -0.25 0.79 11.85
CA SER A 63 -1.03 1.97 11.49
C SER A 63 -1.45 2.73 12.73
N ASP A 64 -0.91 3.92 12.94
CA ASP A 64 -1.31 4.82 14.03
C ASP A 64 -2.81 5.14 14.01
N LYS A 65 -3.39 5.22 12.80
CA LYS A 65 -4.81 5.55 12.59
C LYS A 65 -5.75 4.41 12.98
N PHE A 66 -5.34 3.17 12.76
CA PHE A 66 -6.20 2.00 12.94
C PHE A 66 -5.75 1.09 14.09
N GLY A 67 -4.63 1.40 14.75
CA GLY A 67 -4.05 0.62 15.85
C GLY A 67 -3.79 -0.83 15.48
N ARG A 68 -3.48 -1.12 14.20
CA ARG A 68 -3.30 -2.48 13.70
C ARG A 68 -2.14 -2.59 12.73
N GLU A 69 -1.55 -3.78 12.70
CA GLU A 69 -0.53 -4.14 11.72
C GLU A 69 -1.13 -4.21 10.30
N TYR A 70 -0.34 -3.81 9.33
CA TYR A 70 -0.57 -4.04 7.92
C TYR A 70 0.75 -4.36 7.23
N PHE A 71 0.64 -4.96 6.05
CA PHE A 71 1.78 -5.33 5.23
C PHE A 71 1.94 -4.34 4.10
N PHE A 72 3.19 -3.98 3.83
CA PHE A 72 3.64 -3.40 2.57
C PHE A 72 4.33 -4.50 1.77
N CYS A 73 3.91 -4.68 0.52
CA CYS A 73 4.44 -5.70 -0.38
C CYS A 73 4.93 -5.02 -1.66
N HIS A 74 6.24 -5.10 -1.92
CA HIS A 74 6.81 -4.73 -3.21
C HIS A 74 6.71 -5.94 -4.14
N VAL A 75 6.15 -5.77 -5.34
CA VAL A 75 5.93 -6.84 -6.30
C VAL A 75 6.46 -6.52 -7.69
N VAL A 76 6.85 -7.58 -8.39
CA VAL A 76 7.16 -7.57 -9.82
C VAL A 76 6.29 -8.62 -10.51
N THR A 77 5.49 -8.20 -11.48
CA THR A 77 4.59 -9.07 -12.25
C THR A 77 5.31 -9.68 -13.45
N GLU A 78 4.78 -10.78 -13.98
CA GLU A 78 5.31 -11.40 -15.20
C GLU A 78 5.19 -10.48 -16.44
N ASP A 79 4.20 -9.58 -16.47
CA ASP A 79 4.00 -8.61 -17.55
C ASP A 79 4.94 -7.38 -17.47
N GLY A 80 5.83 -7.35 -16.48
CA GLY A 80 6.86 -6.33 -16.32
C GLY A 80 6.43 -5.12 -15.49
N ARG A 81 5.21 -5.07 -14.97
CA ARG A 81 4.84 -4.04 -13.97
C ARG A 81 5.57 -4.30 -12.66
N GLU A 82 6.15 -3.24 -12.12
CA GLU A 82 6.75 -3.16 -10.79
C GLU A 82 5.96 -2.14 -9.97
N GLY A 83 5.75 -2.43 -8.69
CA GLY A 83 5.03 -1.53 -7.81
C GLY A 83 4.71 -2.17 -6.48
N TYR A 84 4.02 -1.46 -5.60
CA TYR A 84 3.67 -1.97 -4.28
C TYR A 84 2.17 -1.98 -4.02
N PHE A 85 1.73 -2.85 -3.11
CA PHE A 85 0.42 -2.74 -2.50
C PHE A 85 0.52 -2.85 -0.98
N THR A 86 -0.53 -2.41 -0.29
CA THR A 86 -0.67 -2.59 1.15
C THR A 86 -1.91 -3.41 1.50
N ASP A 87 -1.81 -4.24 2.53
CA ASP A 87 -2.94 -5.04 3.01
C ASP A 87 -2.91 -5.19 4.54
N GLY A 88 -4.02 -4.82 5.18
CA GLY A 88 -4.29 -5.05 6.61
C GLY A 88 -5.62 -5.76 6.83
N GLY A 89 -6.05 -6.55 5.84
CA GLY A 89 -7.20 -7.44 5.90
C GLY A 89 -6.84 -8.77 6.55
N VAL A 90 -7.56 -9.83 6.20
CA VAL A 90 -7.33 -11.17 6.79
C VAL A 90 -6.54 -12.08 5.84
N GLY A 91 -6.92 -12.16 4.57
CA GLY A 91 -6.38 -13.18 3.64
C GLY A 91 -4.89 -13.06 3.31
N ILE A 92 -4.45 -11.89 2.82
CA ILE A 92 -3.03 -11.67 2.50
C ILE A 92 -2.16 -11.72 3.77
N PRO A 93 -2.47 -10.98 4.87
CA PRO A 93 -1.63 -10.97 6.07
C PRO A 93 -1.45 -12.36 6.69
N GLU A 94 -2.49 -13.19 6.73
CA GLU A 94 -2.39 -14.56 7.21
C GLU A 94 -1.37 -15.38 6.40
N THR A 95 -1.45 -15.32 5.07
CA THR A 95 -0.53 -16.04 4.19
C THR A 95 0.91 -15.55 4.33
N LEU A 96 1.10 -14.23 4.42
CA LEU A 96 2.44 -13.65 4.59
C LEU A 96 3.04 -14.00 5.95
N ASN A 97 2.26 -14.00 7.02
CA ASN A 97 2.72 -14.43 8.33
C ASN A 97 3.15 -15.91 8.30
N GLN A 98 2.33 -16.79 7.74
CA GLN A 98 2.70 -18.20 7.59
C GLN A 98 3.99 -18.39 6.78
N PHE A 99 4.16 -17.64 5.69
CA PHE A 99 5.38 -17.67 4.89
C PHE A 99 6.61 -17.20 5.68
N ILE A 100 6.52 -16.04 6.35
CA ILE A 100 7.61 -15.46 7.14
C ILE A 100 7.97 -16.39 8.29
N ASP A 101 6.99 -16.90 9.03
CA ASP A 101 7.23 -17.76 10.19
C ASP A 101 7.86 -19.10 9.78
N LYS A 102 7.49 -19.63 8.60
CA LYS A 102 8.04 -20.88 8.06
C LYS A 102 9.44 -20.72 7.48
N THR A 103 9.75 -19.59 6.85
CA THR A 103 10.97 -19.43 6.04
C THR A 103 11.98 -18.45 6.61
N GLY A 104 11.55 -17.55 7.50
CA GLY A 104 12.32 -16.40 7.97
C GLY A 104 12.56 -15.32 6.90
N GLN A 105 11.94 -15.44 5.71
CA GLN A 105 12.18 -14.55 4.58
C GLN A 105 11.17 -13.39 4.55
N LEU A 106 11.65 -12.22 4.14
CA LEU A 106 10.85 -11.01 3.93
C LEU A 106 10.72 -10.68 2.44
N GLY A 107 10.68 -11.70 1.58
CA GLY A 107 10.61 -11.55 0.13
C GLY A 107 10.89 -12.88 -0.57
N GLY A 108 10.85 -12.88 -1.90
CA GLY A 108 11.06 -14.07 -2.72
C GLY A 108 9.84 -15.00 -2.84
N LEU A 109 8.65 -14.54 -2.45
CA LEU A 109 7.43 -15.33 -2.55
C LEU A 109 6.84 -15.25 -3.97
N VAL A 110 6.86 -16.37 -4.68
CA VAL A 110 6.27 -16.48 -6.02
C VAL A 110 4.76 -16.77 -5.90
N CYS A 111 3.94 -15.85 -6.41
CA CYS A 111 2.48 -15.95 -6.44
C CYS A 111 2.05 -16.32 -7.86
N ARG A 112 2.04 -17.62 -8.16
CA ARG A 112 1.88 -18.13 -9.53
C ARG A 112 0.52 -17.82 -10.15
N ASN A 113 -0.51 -17.65 -9.33
CA ASN A 113 -1.86 -17.32 -9.81
C ASN A 113 -2.26 -15.88 -9.44
N GLY A 114 -1.32 -15.07 -8.95
CA GLY A 114 -1.58 -13.72 -8.50
C GLY A 114 -2.41 -13.66 -7.22
N LEU A 115 -3.31 -12.67 -7.17
CA LEU A 115 -4.32 -12.57 -6.13
C LEU A 115 -5.62 -13.28 -6.55
N SER A 116 -6.32 -13.84 -5.57
CA SER A 116 -7.74 -14.14 -5.69
C SER A 116 -8.56 -13.14 -4.90
N ARG A 117 -9.81 -12.94 -5.32
CA ARG A 117 -10.74 -11.98 -4.74
C ARG A 117 -12.01 -12.71 -4.29
N SER A 118 -12.40 -12.49 -3.04
CA SER A 118 -13.69 -12.91 -2.52
C SER A 118 -14.48 -11.69 -2.07
N SER A 119 -15.70 -11.55 -2.60
CA SER A 119 -16.66 -10.52 -2.18
C SER A 119 -17.76 -11.15 -1.35
N TYR A 120 -18.23 -10.44 -0.35
CA TYR A 120 -19.41 -10.80 0.44
C TYR A 120 -20.35 -9.60 0.49
N ASP A 121 -21.64 -9.90 0.41
CA ASP A 121 -22.68 -8.89 0.49
C ASP A 121 -22.82 -8.36 1.91
N ALA A 122 -23.46 -7.18 2.00
CA ALA A 122 -23.86 -6.66 3.29
C ALA A 122 -24.88 -7.62 3.91
N ASP A 123 -24.63 -8.03 5.14
CA ASP A 123 -25.55 -8.85 5.90
C ASP A 123 -26.33 -7.94 6.85
N SER A 124 -27.61 -7.77 6.54
CA SER A 124 -28.53 -6.96 7.33
C SER A 124 -28.79 -7.54 8.73
N GLU A 125 -28.57 -8.84 8.93
CA GLU A 125 -28.82 -9.54 10.19
C GLU A 125 -27.61 -9.43 11.14
N SER A 126 -26.38 -9.55 10.62
CA SER A 126 -25.16 -9.33 11.41
C SER A 126 -24.66 -7.88 11.44
N GLY A 127 -25.26 -6.99 10.64
CA GLY A 127 -24.80 -5.61 10.47
C GLY A 127 -23.44 -5.49 9.77
N ARG A 128 -22.96 -6.57 9.14
CA ARG A 128 -21.67 -6.58 8.44
C ARG A 128 -21.81 -5.83 7.11
N PRO A 129 -21.02 -4.77 6.86
CA PRO A 129 -21.05 -4.09 5.58
C PRO A 129 -20.47 -4.98 4.48
N ALA A 130 -20.91 -4.78 3.24
CA ALA A 130 -20.32 -5.45 2.09
C ALA A 130 -18.80 -5.21 2.05
N GLY A 131 -18.04 -6.20 1.61
CA GLY A 131 -16.59 -6.09 1.62
C GLY A 131 -15.91 -7.04 0.66
N VAL A 132 -14.62 -6.77 0.45
CA VAL A 132 -13.75 -7.54 -0.42
C VAL A 132 -12.53 -7.98 0.37
N THR A 133 -12.23 -9.28 0.31
CA THR A 133 -11.00 -9.85 0.85
C THR A 133 -10.16 -10.40 -0.31
N TYR A 134 -8.87 -10.12 -0.26
CA TYR A 134 -7.89 -10.66 -1.21
C TYR A 134 -7.08 -11.76 -0.53
N TYR A 135 -6.65 -12.73 -1.32
CA TYR A 135 -5.78 -13.83 -0.90
C TYR A 135 -4.68 -14.03 -1.93
N ILE A 136 -3.52 -14.52 -1.49
CA ILE A 136 -2.47 -15.01 -2.38
C ILE A 136 -2.90 -16.39 -2.91
N ALA A 137 -2.81 -16.59 -4.23
CA ALA A 137 -3.30 -17.79 -4.92
C ALA A 137 -2.20 -18.61 -5.63
#